data_AF-A0A6N2E647-F1
#
_entry.id   AF-A0A6N2E647-F1
#
_cell.length_a   1.000
_cell.length_b   1.000
_cell.length_c   1.000
_cell.angle_alpha   90.00
_cell.angle_beta   90.00
_cell.angle_gamma   90.00
#
_symmetry.space_group_name_H-M   'P 1'
#
loop_
_entity.id
_entity.type
_entity.pdbx_description
1 polymer ?
#
loop_
_entity_poly.entity_id
_entity_poly.type
_entity_poly.pdbx_seq_one_letter_code
_entity_poly.pdbx_strand_id
1 'polypeptide(L)'
;MIPCYRCGTPIPADKGIYRNTECDNCGADLKVCLHCEFYDPASHWECRESIPERVKDKDRANFCDYFRLRRVGSSSSGASAASGPGASQAQNTDSASQLRRLFGEE
;
A
#
# COMPACT_ATOMS: atom_id res chain seq x y z
N MET A 1 -2.75 20.29 0.05
CA MET A 1 -2.04 20.04 -1.22
C MET A 1 -0.76 19.28 -0.93
N ILE A 2 -0.33 18.42 -1.84
CA ILE A 2 0.84 17.58 -1.69
C ILE A 2 1.79 17.90 -2.86
N PRO A 3 3.01 18.40 -2.62
CA PRO A 3 3.92 18.77 -3.68
C PRO A 3 4.47 17.52 -4.37
N CYS A 4 4.50 17.51 -5.71
CA CYS A 4 5.17 16.47 -6.46
C CYS A 4 6.64 16.35 -6.03
N TYR A 5 7.10 15.12 -5.77
CA TYR A 5 8.49 14.85 -5.37
C TYR A 5 9.53 15.35 -6.39
N ARG A 6 9.17 15.41 -7.69
CA ARG A 6 10.07 15.76 -8.78
C ARG A 6 10.02 17.24 -9.17
N CYS A 7 8.82 17.78 -9.45
CA CYS A 7 8.66 19.14 -9.95
C CYS A 7 8.04 20.13 -8.94
N GLY A 8 7.59 19.66 -7.77
CA GLY A 8 6.97 20.51 -6.75
C GLY A 8 5.54 20.97 -7.03
N THR A 9 4.97 20.67 -8.20
CA THR A 9 3.58 21.03 -8.54
C THR A 9 2.61 20.51 -7.46
N PRO A 10 1.69 21.34 -6.96
CA PRO A 10 0.73 20.94 -5.95
C PRO A 10 -0.29 19.94 -6.51
N ILE A 11 -0.46 18.83 -5.81
CA ILE A 11 -1.45 17.79 -6.11
C ILE A 11 -2.58 17.90 -5.07
N PRO A 12 -3.85 17.76 -5.47
CA PRO A 12 -4.98 17.70 -4.54
C PRO A 12 -4.78 16.58 -3.52
N ALA A 13 -5.06 16.84 -2.24
CA ALA A 13 -4.85 15.83 -1.19
C ALA A 13 -5.88 14.69 -1.25
N ASP A 14 -7.02 14.99 -1.87
CA ASP A 14 -8.13 14.09 -2.21
C ASP A 14 -7.87 13.28 -3.50
N LYS A 15 -6.82 13.59 -4.28
CA LYS A 15 -6.42 12.77 -5.42
C LYS A 15 -5.90 11.43 -4.91
N GLY A 16 -6.66 10.36 -5.15
CA GLY A 16 -6.22 9.00 -4.88
C GLY A 16 -4.94 8.69 -5.68
N ILE A 17 -3.86 8.35 -4.97
CA ILE A 17 -2.60 7.94 -5.60
C ILE A 17 -2.57 6.43 -5.72
N TYR A 18 -2.71 5.96 -6.95
CA TYR A 18 -2.60 4.57 -7.36
C TYR A 18 -1.30 4.34 -8.11
N ARG A 19 -1.07 3.10 -8.53
CA ARG A 19 0.16 2.69 -9.21
C ARG A 19 0.48 3.51 -10.47
N ASN A 20 -0.53 3.78 -11.28
CA ASN A 20 -0.39 4.47 -12.57
C ASN A 20 -0.71 5.96 -12.46
N THR A 21 -0.80 6.50 -11.25
CA THR A 21 -1.11 7.92 -11.08
C THR A 21 0.16 8.73 -11.33
N GLU A 22 0.07 9.63 -12.31
CA GLU A 22 1.17 10.50 -12.72
C GLU A 22 0.91 11.96 -12.32
N CYS A 23 1.98 12.74 -12.28
CA CYS A 23 1.91 14.18 -12.13
C CYS A 23 1.42 14.83 -13.43
N ASP A 24 0.36 15.63 -13.35
CA ASP A 24 -0.25 16.29 -14.53
C ASP A 24 0.68 17.34 -15.18
N ASN A 25 1.75 17.76 -14.49
CA ASN A 25 2.73 18.74 -15.00
C ASN A 25 4.00 18.09 -15.59
N CYS A 26 4.60 17.11 -14.89
CA CYS A 26 5.90 16.55 -15.30
C CYS A 26 5.86 15.07 -15.73
N GLY A 27 4.69 14.43 -15.70
CA GLY A 27 4.51 13.03 -16.05
C GLY A 27 5.24 12.04 -15.12
N ALA A 28 5.71 12.48 -13.95
CA ALA A 28 6.36 11.58 -13.02
C ALA A 28 5.35 10.72 -12.27
N ASP A 29 5.68 9.45 -12.07
CA ASP A 29 4.92 8.53 -11.22
C ASP A 29 4.77 9.11 -9.81
N LEU A 30 3.57 9.03 -9.22
CA LEU A 30 3.32 9.56 -7.88
C LEU A 30 3.46 8.49 -6.79
N LYS A 31 3.24 7.20 -7.11
CA LYS A 31 3.46 6.07 -6.20
C LYS A 31 4.91 5.59 -6.25
N VAL A 32 5.82 6.41 -5.75
CA VAL A 32 7.28 6.14 -5.76
C VAL A 32 7.86 6.22 -4.36
N CYS A 33 9.00 5.55 -4.10
CA CYS A 33 9.60 5.59 -2.77
C CYS A 33 9.95 7.02 -2.34
N LEU A 34 10.45 7.86 -3.25
CA LEU A 34 10.77 9.26 -2.96
C LEU A 34 9.56 10.11 -2.52
N HIS A 35 8.33 9.64 -2.80
CA HIS A 35 7.09 10.30 -2.39
C HIS A 35 6.42 9.60 -1.20
N CYS A 36 7.03 8.54 -0.68
CA CYS A 36 6.57 7.79 0.48
C CYS A 36 7.01 8.49 1.77
N GLU A 37 6.15 8.53 2.79
CA GLU A 37 6.52 9.04 4.11
C GLU A 37 7.60 8.18 4.77
N PHE A 38 7.69 6.89 4.45
CA PHE A 38 8.64 5.96 5.08
C PHE A 38 10.03 5.95 4.45
N TYR A 39 10.23 6.66 3.33
CA TYR A 39 11.54 6.69 2.69
C TYR A 39 12.57 7.40 3.56
N ASP A 40 13.69 6.73 3.80
CA ASP A 40 14.81 7.24 4.56
C ASP A 40 16.11 6.61 4.05
N PRO A 41 17.05 7.40 3.46
CA PRO A 41 18.25 6.85 2.83
C PRO A 41 19.21 6.18 3.83
N ALA A 42 19.08 6.44 5.13
CA ALA A 42 19.92 5.83 6.16
C ALA A 42 19.38 4.48 6.68
N SER A 43 18.11 4.17 6.40
CA SER A 43 17.47 2.93 6.87
C SER A 43 17.77 1.73 5.95
N HIS A 44 17.57 0.52 6.48
CA HIS A 44 17.65 -0.71 5.69
C HIS A 44 16.71 -0.63 4.48
N TRP A 45 17.24 -0.94 3.29
CA TRP A 45 16.54 -0.81 2.01
C TRP A 45 15.98 0.58 1.70
N GLU A 46 16.50 1.60 2.39
CA GLU A 46 16.08 2.99 2.30
C GLU A 46 14.60 3.20 2.72
N CYS A 47 14.11 2.37 3.64
CA CYS A 47 12.74 2.39 4.15
C CYS A 47 12.72 2.22 5.67
N ARG A 48 11.96 3.06 6.38
CA ARG A 48 11.77 2.97 7.84
C ARG A 48 10.86 1.82 8.25
N GLU A 49 10.12 1.24 7.31
CA GLU A 49 9.25 0.08 7.54
C GLU A 49 9.93 -1.23 7.13
N SER A 50 9.56 -2.32 7.81
CA SER A 50 10.05 -3.67 7.50
C SER A 50 9.28 -4.27 6.31
N ILE A 51 9.66 -3.87 5.09
CA ILE A 51 9.08 -4.39 3.85
C ILE A 51 9.64 -5.79 3.51
N PRO A 52 8.92 -6.62 2.73
CA PRO A 52 9.38 -7.97 2.37
C PRO A 52 10.41 -7.98 1.23
N GLU A 53 10.40 -6.98 0.34
CA GLU A 53 11.32 -6.88 -0.80
C GLU A 53 11.85 -5.47 -1.00
N ARG A 54 13.15 -5.34 -1.32
CA ARG A 54 13.78 -4.07 -1.66
C ARG A 54 13.27 -3.53 -3.00
N VAL A 55 12.69 -2.34 -2.99
CA VAL A 55 12.45 -1.55 -4.21
C VAL A 55 13.78 -1.01 -4.73
N LYS A 56 14.17 -1.36 -5.97
CA LYS A 56 15.43 -0.89 -6.61
C LYS A 56 15.33 0.55 -7.11
N ASP A 57 14.35 0.83 -7.98
CA ASP A 57 14.16 2.16 -8.57
C ASP A 57 13.27 3.01 -7.67
N LYS A 58 13.87 3.93 -6.90
CA LYS A 58 13.16 4.72 -5.88
C LYS A 58 12.31 5.84 -6.47
N ASP A 59 12.61 6.27 -7.70
CA ASP A 59 11.95 7.34 -8.43
C ASP A 59 10.88 6.86 -9.43
N ARG A 60 10.67 5.54 -9.55
CA ARG A 60 9.67 4.93 -10.44
C ARG A 60 8.52 4.28 -9.68
N ALA A 61 7.38 4.07 -10.36
CA ALA A 61 6.20 3.43 -9.78
C ALA A 61 6.56 2.10 -9.09
N ASN A 62 6.23 2.00 -7.81
CA ASN A 62 6.47 0.80 -7.01
C ASN A 62 5.17 0.01 -6.73
N PHE A 63 5.35 -1.22 -6.28
CA PHE A 63 4.28 -2.14 -5.87
C PHE A 63 4.16 -2.27 -4.35
N CYS A 64 4.84 -1.40 -3.60
CA CYS A 64 4.92 -1.54 -2.16
C CYS A 64 3.54 -1.30 -1.53
N ASP A 65 3.03 -2.31 -0.82
CA ASP A 65 1.78 -2.24 -0.07
C ASP A 65 1.89 -1.31 1.15
N TYR A 66 3.11 -1.10 1.65
CA TYR A 66 3.40 -0.18 2.75
C TYR A 66 3.47 1.29 2.31
N PHE A 67 3.32 1.58 1.02
CA PHE A 67 3.39 2.95 0.53
C PHE A 67 2.37 3.86 1.22
N ARG A 68 2.83 4.99 1.75
CA ARG A 68 1.98 6.08 2.22
C ARG A 68 2.50 7.42 1.73
N LEU A 69 1.62 8.22 1.16
CA LEU A 69 1.97 9.50 0.55
C LEU A 69 2.40 10.52 1.61
N ARG A 70 3.58 11.13 1.44
CA ARG A 70 4.10 12.14 2.36
C ARG A 70 3.17 13.37 2.41
N ARG A 71 2.55 13.63 3.57
CA ARG A 71 1.77 14.86 3.79
C ARG A 71 2.69 16.00 4.22
N VAL A 72 2.53 17.17 3.62
CA VAL A 72 3.19 18.39 4.09
C VAL A 72 2.45 18.87 5.34
N GLY A 73 3.12 18.82 6.50
CA GLY A 73 2.58 19.33 7.77
C GLY A 73 2.46 18.31 8.92
N SER A 74 2.82 17.05 8.72
CA SER A 74 2.84 16.07 9.82
C SER A 74 4.25 15.55 10.04
N SER A 75 4.98 16.24 10.92
CA SER A 75 6.12 15.67 11.62
C SER A 75 5.63 14.43 12.37
N SER A 76 6.18 13.27 11.99
CA SER A 76 6.11 11.96 12.63
C SER A 76 5.35 11.85 13.95
N SER A 77 4.17 11.24 13.91
CA SER A 77 3.63 10.45 15.02
C SER A 77 3.06 9.18 14.43
N GLY A 78 3.68 8.04 14.76
CA GLY A 78 3.29 6.72 14.29
C GLY A 78 1.81 6.47 14.54
N ALA A 79 1.08 6.17 13.47
CA ALA A 79 -0.27 5.65 13.55
C ALA A 79 -0.44 4.61 12.45
N SER A 80 -0.27 3.36 12.87
CA SER A 80 -0.82 2.19 12.19
C SER A 80 -2.27 2.49 11.82
N ALA A 81 -2.57 2.38 10.53
CA ALA A 81 -3.94 2.49 10.03
C ALA A 81 -4.06 1.52 8.87
N ALA A 82 -4.62 0.37 9.23
CA ALA A 82 -5.15 -0.66 8.37
C ALA A 82 -5.97 -0.07 7.21
N SER A 83 -5.90 -0.73 6.05
CA SER A 83 -7.01 -0.85 5.12
C SER A 83 -6.75 -2.01 4.17
N GLY A 84 -7.24 -3.19 4.53
CA GLY A 84 -7.62 -4.22 3.58
C GLY A 84 -9.00 -4.74 3.98
N PRO A 85 -10.08 -4.46 3.23
CA PRO A 85 -11.33 -5.17 3.42
C PRO A 85 -11.24 -6.46 2.61
N GLY A 86 -11.14 -7.59 3.31
CA GLY A 86 -11.13 -8.92 2.70
C GLY A 86 -11.99 -9.86 3.52
N ALA A 87 -13.30 -9.65 3.47
CA ALA A 87 -14.29 -10.54 4.05
C ALA A 87 -14.20 -11.93 3.39
N SER A 88 -14.01 -12.97 4.18
CA SER A 88 -14.39 -14.35 3.87
C SER A 88 -14.66 -15.06 5.19
N GLN A 89 -15.91 -14.92 5.63
CA GLN A 89 -16.45 -15.57 6.80
C GLN A 89 -16.56 -17.08 6.49
N ALA A 90 -15.54 -17.86 6.85
CA ALA A 90 -15.60 -19.31 6.81
C ALA A 90 -16.46 -19.79 7.99
N GLN A 91 -17.74 -20.03 7.72
CA GLN A 91 -18.66 -20.64 8.68
C GLN A 91 -18.31 -22.13 8.82
N ASN A 92 -17.84 -22.46 10.02
CA ASN A 92 -17.72 -23.80 10.56
C ASN A 92 -19.12 -24.40 10.76
N THR A 93 -19.42 -25.60 10.25
CA THR A 93 -19.96 -26.74 11.04
C THR A 93 -20.36 -27.92 10.14
N ASP A 94 -19.77 -29.08 10.46
CA ASP A 94 -20.23 -30.46 10.20
C ASP A 94 -20.27 -31.04 8.76
N SER A 95 -19.10 -31.14 8.12
CA SER A 95 -18.93 -31.92 6.88
C SER A 95 -19.02 -33.44 7.07
N ALA A 96 -19.01 -33.94 8.31
CA ALA A 96 -19.03 -35.38 8.59
C ALA A 96 -20.41 -36.02 8.33
N SER A 97 -21.50 -35.33 8.66
CA SER A 97 -22.85 -35.85 8.46
C SER A 97 -23.31 -35.78 6.99
N GLN A 98 -22.78 -34.84 6.22
CA GLN A 98 -23.14 -34.69 4.80
C GLN A 98 -22.53 -35.78 3.91
N LEU A 99 -21.34 -36.27 4.26
CA LEU A 99 -20.71 -37.39 3.54
C LEU A 99 -21.46 -38.71 3.74
N ARG A 100 -21.95 -38.99 4.96
CA ARG A 100 -22.69 -40.24 5.26
C ARG A 100 -23.99 -40.37 4.46
N ARG A 101 -24.69 -39.25 4.21
CA ARG A 101 -25.90 -39.21 3.38
C ARG A 101 -25.64 -39.45 1.89
N LEU A 102 -24.45 -39.11 1.40
CA LEU A 102 -24.08 -39.27 0.00
C LEU A 102 -23.63 -40.70 -0.34
N PHE A 103 -23.12 -41.45 0.65
CA PHE A 103 -22.58 -42.80 0.45
C PHE A 103 -23.49 -43.95 0.89
N GLY A 104 -24.70 -43.68 1.41
CA GLY A 104 -25.77 -44.68 1.49
C GLY A 104 -25.37 -46.00 2.15
N GLU A 105 -24.89 -45.94 3.39
CA GLU A 105 -24.75 -47.11 4.26
C GLU A 105 -25.79 -46.96 5.38
N GLU A 106 -26.75 -47.89 5.44
CA GLU A 106 -27.78 -47.95 6.48
C GLU A 106 -27.21 -48.17 7.89
#